data_AF-A0A9E6JY70-F1
#
_entry.id   AF-A0A9E6JY70-F1
#
_cell.length_a   1.000
_cell.length_b   1.000
_cell.length_c   1.000
_cell.angle_alpha   90.00
_cell.angle_beta   90.00
_cell.angle_gamma   90.00
#
_symmetry.space_group_name_H-M   'P 1'
#
loop_
_entity.id
_entity.type
_entity.pdbx_description
1 polymer ?
#
loop_
_entity_poly.entity_id
_entity_poly.type
_entity_poly.pdbx_seq_one_letter_code
_entity_poly.pdbx_strand_id
1 'polypeptide(L)'
;MQELGKAEANSTRIIRQDDKRVIIEKDLDTEYMVLSMGPQHPSTHGVLRLECITDGEVVVEAEPYLGYLHRCFEKYCEKVDYPAIVPYT
;
A
#
# COMPACT_ATOMS: atom_id res chain seq x y z
N MET A 1 -28.65 -2.56 36.55
CA MET A 1 -28.46 -1.94 35.22
C MET A 1 -26.98 -1.73 35.04
N GLN A 2 -26.38 -2.43 34.09
CA GLN A 2 -24.95 -2.52 33.87
C GLN A 2 -24.53 -1.36 32.97
N GLU A 3 -23.70 -0.46 33.49
CA GLU A 3 -22.97 0.49 32.66
C GLU A 3 -21.91 -0.28 31.88
N LEU A 4 -22.02 -0.27 30.55
CA LEU A 4 -21.00 -0.75 29.64
C LEU A 4 -19.89 0.31 29.55
N GLY A 5 -19.02 0.30 30.56
CA GLY A 5 -17.75 1.01 30.56
C GLY A 5 -16.79 0.34 29.58
N LYS A 6 -16.27 1.14 28.65
CA LYS A 6 -15.27 0.83 27.63
C LYS A 6 -14.28 -0.26 28.08
N ALA A 7 -14.28 -1.38 27.38
CA ALA A 7 -13.17 -2.33 27.42
C ALA A 7 -12.02 -1.69 26.63
N GLU A 8 -11.11 -1.01 27.33
CA GLU A 8 -9.80 -0.69 26.78
C GLU A 8 -9.08 -2.00 26.46
N ALA A 9 -8.79 -2.17 25.17
CA ALA A 9 -8.06 -3.30 24.63
C ALA A 9 -6.65 -3.31 25.23
N ASN A 10 -6.39 -4.22 26.19
CA ASN A 10 -5.04 -4.62 26.58
C ASN A 10 -5.09 -5.82 27.56
N SER A 11 -5.60 -6.96 27.11
CA SER A 11 -5.61 -8.19 27.93
C SER A 11 -4.77 -9.31 27.31
N THR A 12 -3.47 -9.33 27.58
CA THR A 12 -2.67 -10.54 27.40
C THR A 12 -3.09 -11.55 28.47
N ARG A 13 -3.88 -12.56 28.10
CA ARG A 13 -4.24 -13.67 28.99
C ARG A 13 -3.28 -14.83 28.80
N ILE A 14 -2.33 -14.99 29.72
CA ILE A 14 -1.48 -16.18 29.78
C ILE A 14 -2.26 -17.26 30.52
N ILE A 15 -2.73 -18.29 29.80
CA ILE A 15 -3.38 -19.46 30.40
C ILE A 15 -2.34 -20.58 30.45
N ARG A 16 -1.95 -20.99 31.66
CA ARG A 16 -1.07 -22.14 31.86
C ARG A 16 -1.93 -23.39 31.93
N GLN A 17 -1.85 -24.24 30.91
CA GLN A 17 -2.40 -25.58 30.96
C GLN A 17 -1.31 -26.59 30.56
N ASP A 18 -0.90 -27.40 31.53
CA ASP A 18 -0.13 -28.64 31.37
C ASP A 18 1.27 -28.56 30.70
N ASP A 19 2.17 -27.76 31.29
CA ASP A 19 3.63 -27.74 31.07
C ASP A 19 4.17 -27.69 29.62
N LYS A 20 3.34 -27.31 28.64
CA LYS A 20 3.77 -26.90 27.30
C LYS A 20 3.65 -25.38 27.16
N ARG A 21 4.70 -24.73 26.66
CA ARG A 21 4.68 -23.30 26.32
C ARG A 21 3.76 -23.11 25.12
N VAL A 22 2.57 -22.55 25.35
CA VAL A 22 1.72 -22.03 24.29
C VAL A 22 2.16 -20.60 24.02
N ILE A 23 2.65 -20.33 22.81
CA ILE A 23 2.92 -18.97 22.34
C ILE A 23 1.57 -18.39 21.98
N ILE A 24 1.14 -17.37 22.71
CA ILE A 24 -0.03 -16.58 22.36
C ILE A 24 0.51 -15.46 21.50
N GLU A 25 0.15 -15.46 20.22
CA GLU A 25 0.43 -14.34 19.31
C GLU A 25 -0.16 -13.08 19.96
N LYS A 26 0.75 -12.20 20.35
CA LYS A 26 0.40 -10.85 20.71
C LYS A 26 0.10 -10.17 19.39
N ASP A 27 -1.17 -9.88 19.13
CA ASP A 27 -1.53 -8.86 18.15
C ASP A 27 -0.80 -7.59 18.61
N LEU A 28 0.32 -7.31 17.95
CA LEU A 28 1.02 -6.04 18.08
C LEU A 28 0.07 -5.04 17.44
N ASP A 29 -0.44 -4.08 18.23
CA ASP A 29 -1.09 -2.90 17.65
C ASP A 29 -0.04 -2.21 16.78
N THR A 30 -0.08 -2.48 15.48
CA THR A 30 0.77 -1.84 14.48
C THR A 30 0.08 -0.55 14.04
N GLU A 31 0.82 0.55 14.09
CA GLU A 31 0.34 1.83 13.60
C GLU A 31 0.39 1.83 12.07
N TYR A 32 -0.63 2.41 11.42
CA TYR A 32 -0.61 2.60 9.98
C TYR A 32 0.55 3.52 9.59
N MET A 33 1.40 3.04 8.68
CA MET A 33 2.53 3.79 8.14
C MET A 33 2.23 4.23 6.72
N VAL A 34 2.59 5.48 6.39
CA VAL A 34 2.53 5.98 5.01
C VAL A 34 3.93 5.90 4.40
N LEU A 35 4.09 5.05 3.41
CA LEU A 35 5.34 4.83 2.68
C LEU A 35 5.22 5.36 1.25
N SER A 36 6.03 6.39 0.92
CA SER A 36 6.18 6.82 -0.47
C SER A 36 7.23 5.96 -1.17
N MET A 37 6.77 4.99 -1.96
CA MET A 37 7.61 4.28 -2.94
C MET A 37 7.82 5.20 -4.15
N GLY A 38 9.01 5.79 -4.22
CA GLY A 38 9.35 6.81 -5.20
C GLY A 38 9.43 6.32 -6.66
N PRO A 39 9.47 7.26 -7.63
CA PRO A 39 9.41 6.99 -9.07
C PRO A 39 10.67 6.31 -9.64
N GLN A 40 11.76 6.28 -8.87
CA GLN A 40 13.06 5.74 -9.25
C GLN A 40 13.48 4.57 -8.36
N HIS A 41 12.54 4.05 -7.56
CA HIS A 41 12.79 2.87 -6.76
C HIS A 41 13.16 1.73 -7.73
N PRO A 42 14.33 1.06 -7.56
CA PRO A 42 14.87 0.13 -8.55
C PRO A 42 13.99 -1.10 -8.81
N SER A 43 12.97 -1.31 -7.99
CA SER A 43 12.02 -2.43 -8.07
C SER A 43 10.80 -2.16 -8.96
N THR A 44 10.61 -0.95 -9.50
CA THR A 44 9.54 -0.67 -10.47
C THR A 44 10.11 -0.72 -11.89
N HIS A 45 9.64 -1.67 -12.72
CA HIS A 45 9.93 -1.70 -14.15
C HIS A 45 9.20 -0.53 -14.84
N GLY A 46 9.81 0.66 -14.78
CA GLY A 46 9.22 1.92 -15.28
C GLY A 46 9.31 3.04 -14.25
N VAL A 47 8.69 4.18 -14.57
CA VAL A 47 8.60 5.33 -13.66
C VAL A 47 7.22 5.32 -13.02
N LEU A 48 7.13 4.82 -11.80
CA LEU A 48 5.88 4.72 -11.04
C LEU A 48 6.12 5.14 -9.60
N ARG A 49 5.34 6.11 -9.13
CA ARG A 49 5.30 6.48 -7.72
C ARG A 49 4.05 5.88 -7.09
N LEU A 50 4.21 5.21 -5.97
CA LEU A 50 3.13 4.66 -5.17
C LEU A 50 3.22 5.23 -3.75
N GLU A 51 2.09 5.67 -3.21
CA GLU A 51 1.95 5.94 -1.78
C GLU A 51 1.21 4.77 -1.16
N CYS A 52 1.93 3.97 -0.38
CA CYS A 52 1.40 2.78 0.25
C CYS A 52 1.10 3.05 1.72
N ILE A 53 -0.12 2.77 2.14
CA ILE A 53 -0.50 2.70 3.55
C ILE A 53 -0.29 1.25 3.98
N THR A 54 0.62 1.03 4.92
CA THR A 54 1.00 -0.31 5.37
C THR A 54 0.71 -0.49 6.84
N ASP A 55 0.16 -1.66 7.19
CA ASP A 55 0.02 -2.15 8.54
C ASP A 55 1.12 -3.21 8.76
N GLY A 56 2.26 -2.78 9.30
CA GLY A 56 3.47 -3.59 9.36
C GLY A 56 3.95 -4.04 7.97
N GLU A 57 3.90 -5.35 7.72
CA GLU A 57 4.30 -5.97 6.44
C GLU A 57 3.15 -6.06 5.42
N VAL A 58 1.91 -5.79 5.85
CA VAL A 58 0.71 -5.91 5.00
C VAL A 58 0.38 -4.56 4.40
N VAL A 59 0.19 -4.52 3.08
CA VAL A 59 -0.30 -3.31 2.38
C VAL A 59 -1.82 -3.24 2.51
N VAL A 60 -2.30 -2.13 3.06
CA VAL A 60 -3.73 -1.86 3.29
C VAL A 60 -4.31 -1.13 2.08
N GLU A 61 -3.59 -0.11 1.61
CA GLU A 61 -3.97 0.70 0.47
C GLU A 61 -2.72 1.15 -0.30
N ALA A 62 -2.83 1.32 -1.60
CA ALA A 62 -1.76 1.85 -2.44
C ALA A 62 -2.35 2.84 -3.46
N GLU A 63 -1.97 4.11 -3.35
CA GLU A 63 -2.37 5.16 -4.27
C GLU A 63 -1.28 5.39 -5.34
N PRO A 64 -1.59 5.14 -6.63
CA PRO A 64 -0.65 5.36 -7.71
C PRO A 64 -0.68 6.80 -8.22
N TYR A 65 0.49 7.43 -8.26
CA TYR A 65 0.68 8.73 -8.88
C TYR A 65 1.11 8.56 -10.33
N LEU A 66 0.18 8.82 -11.25
CA LEU A 66 0.35 8.66 -12.69
C LEU A 66 0.82 9.96 -13.36
N GLY A 67 1.28 9.84 -14.61
CA GLY A 67 1.58 11.00 -15.48
C GLY A 67 3.06 11.34 -15.65
N TYR A 68 3.97 10.68 -14.93
CA TYR A 68 5.42 10.90 -15.07
C TYR A 68 5.97 10.62 -16.48
N LEU A 69 5.32 9.74 -17.24
CA LEU A 69 5.66 9.42 -18.64
C LEU A 69 4.57 9.85 -19.63
N HIS A 70 3.70 10.79 -19.26
CA HIS A 70 2.73 11.34 -20.19
C HIS A 70 3.45 12.13 -21.29
N ARG A 71 3.45 11.62 -22.53
CA ARG A 71 4.14 12.22 -23.68
C ARG A 71 3.23 12.99 -24.64
N CYS A 72 1.97 13.22 -24.26
CA CYS A 72 0.98 13.94 -25.07
C CYS A 72 0.82 13.38 -26.49
N PHE A 73 0.83 12.04 -26.66
CA PHE A 73 0.76 11.41 -27.98
C PHE A 73 -0.47 11.84 -28.77
N GLU A 74 -1.63 11.90 -28.11
CA GLU A 74 -2.88 12.37 -28.73
C GLU A 74 -2.72 13.77 -29.32
N LYS A 75 -2.05 14.68 -28.59
CA LYS A 75 -1.79 16.04 -29.06
C LYS A 75 -0.79 16.10 -30.20
N TYR A 76 0.20 15.20 -30.20
CA TYR A 76 1.17 15.10 -31.28
C TYR A 76 0.52 14.58 -32.57
N CYS A 77 -0.38 13.60 -32.46
CA CYS A 77 -1.15 13.03 -33.57
C CYS A 77 -2.04 14.06 -34.29
N GLU A 78 -2.44 15.16 -33.64
CA GLU A 78 -3.15 16.26 -34.30
C GLU A 78 -2.31 16.99 -35.37
N LYS A 79 -0.97 16.90 -35.29
CA LYS A 79 -0.05 17.66 -36.17
C LYS A 79 0.58 16.81 -37.27
N VAL A 80 0.29 15.51 -37.32
CA VAL A 80 0.90 14.58 -38.26
C VAL A 80 -0.15 13.91 -39.14
N ASP A 81 0.22 13.62 -40.38
CA ASP A 81 -0.66 12.91 -41.32
C ASP A 81 -0.94 11.49 -40.85
N TYR A 82 -2.08 10.94 -41.28
CA TYR A 82 -2.55 9.63 -40.85
C TYR A 82 -1.51 8.48 -40.96
N PRO A 83 -0.70 8.37 -42.04
CA PRO A 83 0.33 7.32 -42.12
C PRO A 83 1.46 7.48 -41.10
N ALA A 84 1.73 8.69 -40.64
CA ALA A 84 2.77 8.99 -39.66
C ALA A 84 2.34 8.69 -38.21
N ILE A 85 1.05 8.37 -37.99
CA ILE A 85 0.52 7.97 -36.68
C ILE A 85 0.85 6.50 -36.35
N VAL A 86 1.05 5.65 -37.37
CA VAL A 86 1.26 4.19 -37.23
C VAL A 86 2.34 3.80 -36.21
N PRO A 87 3.49 4.50 -36.07
CA PRO A 87 4.51 4.15 -35.07
C PRO A 87 4.14 4.45 -33.62
N TYR A 88 3.06 5.20 -33.37
CA TYR A 88 2.62 5.60 -32.02
C TYR A 88 1.53 4.70 -31.43
N THR A 89 1.05 3.71 -32.19
CA THR A 89 -0.02 2.78 -31.80
C THR A 89 0.52 1.36 -31.70
#